data_AF-A0A5E6NP46-F1
#
_entry.id   AF-A0A5E6NP46-F1
#
_cell.length_a   1.000
_cell.length_b   1.000
_cell.length_c   1.000
_cell.angle_alpha   90.00
_cell.angle_beta   90.00
_cell.angle_gamma   90.00
#
_symmetry.space_group_name_H-M   'P 1'
#
loop_
_entity.id
_entity.type
_entity.pdbx_description
1 polymer ?
#
loop_
_entity_poly.entity_id
_entity_poly.type
_entity_poly.pdbx_seq_one_letter_code
_entity_poly.pdbx_strand_id
1 'polypeptide(L)'
;MAHPLHMTQRLRADKVTEQDQSKSFQSIAPKLANNIIWCPQLLSNMNIHDKTIAELAQGLKNKEFSSVELTQHYLDRINASDLNAFITITDEIAIKQAQVADQHIASSQSTTLTGIPYAHKDIFCTHGVKTSAASKMLDNFIAPYDATVSHKLNQSGLVMLGKANMDEFAMGSSNESSFYGAVKNPWDTNKVPGGSSGGSAVAVAGGLSAFATGTDTGGSIRQPASLCGITGIKPTYGRVSRYGMIAYASSLDQAGPLTKTAEDSAIVLNAIAGFDEKDSTSVDTEVPDYTQNLNDSIQGLTIGLPKEFFAEGLDDGVAKAIMAAIKEFEALGAVVKEISLPNSKYAIPTYYIVAPCECSSNLSRMDGVRFGHRCTDPTDLEDLYLRSRTEGFGEEVKRRIMIGTYALSAGYYDAYYLKAQKPDT
;
A
#
# COMPACT_ATOMS: atom_id res chain seq x y z
N MET A 1 -23.90 2.26 56.22
CA MET A 1 -23.41 3.63 56.48
C MET A 1 -23.18 4.28 55.12
N ALA A 2 -24.12 4.87 54.38
CA ALA A 2 -25.17 5.84 54.71
C ALA A 2 -24.63 7.13 55.37
N HIS A 3 -24.14 8.09 54.57
CA HIS A 3 -24.77 9.41 54.39
C HIS A 3 -24.05 10.28 53.32
N PRO A 4 -24.79 11.02 52.48
CA PRO A 4 -24.27 11.92 51.44
C PRO A 4 -24.30 13.40 51.91
N LEU A 5 -23.49 14.25 51.27
CA LEU A 5 -23.53 15.70 51.44
C LEU A 5 -24.14 16.38 50.21
N HIS A 6 -25.31 16.97 50.44
CA HIS A 6 -25.97 17.98 49.62
C HIS A 6 -25.20 19.31 49.67
N MET A 7 -25.11 20.00 48.53
CA MET A 7 -25.32 21.45 48.52
C MET A 7 -25.99 21.89 47.21
N THR A 8 -27.21 22.39 47.39
CA THR A 8 -28.07 23.06 46.42
C THR A 8 -27.75 24.55 46.32
N GLN A 9 -27.69 25.10 45.12
CA GLN A 9 -28.14 26.48 44.87
C GLN A 9 -29.03 26.52 43.64
N ARG A 10 -30.27 26.99 43.87
CA ARG A 10 -31.28 27.29 42.86
C ARG A 10 -30.97 28.63 42.22
N LEU A 11 -31.05 28.71 40.88
CA LEU A 11 -31.43 29.94 40.18
C LEU A 11 -32.48 29.61 39.11
N ARG A 12 -33.34 30.59 38.89
CA ARG A 12 -34.71 30.53 38.40
C ARG A 12 -34.82 30.11 36.94
N ALA A 13 -35.89 29.36 36.65
CA ALA A 13 -36.35 29.10 35.29
C ALA A 13 -37.22 30.28 34.84
N ASP A 14 -36.72 31.07 33.89
CA ASP A 14 -37.54 31.97 33.10
C ASP A 14 -37.92 31.28 31.79
N LYS A 15 -39.24 31.20 31.55
CA LYS A 15 -39.83 30.74 30.30
C LYS A 15 -39.44 31.71 29.18
N VAL A 16 -38.79 31.21 28.13
CA VAL A 16 -38.71 31.90 26.84
C VAL A 16 -39.42 31.02 25.81
N THR A 17 -40.42 31.64 25.19
CA THR A 17 -41.39 31.10 24.25
C THR A 17 -40.75 30.74 22.90
N GLU A 18 -41.25 29.66 22.28
CA GLU A 18 -41.01 29.28 20.88
C GLU A 18 -41.51 30.37 19.91
N GLN A 19 -40.74 31.43 19.69
CA GLN A 19 -40.95 32.28 18.50
C GLN A 19 -39.79 33.19 18.10
N ASP A 20 -38.59 33.06 18.68
CA ASP A 20 -37.50 34.03 18.44
C ASP A 20 -36.13 33.43 18.04
N GLN A 21 -36.11 32.24 17.42
CA GLN A 21 -34.88 31.64 16.87
C GLN A 21 -34.83 31.58 15.33
N SER A 22 -35.79 32.18 14.63
CA SER A 22 -35.87 32.07 13.16
C SER A 22 -35.26 33.25 12.39
N LYS A 23 -34.39 34.09 12.98
CA LYS A 23 -33.83 35.28 12.30
C LYS A 23 -32.33 35.56 12.48
N SER A 24 -31.50 34.55 12.79
CA SER A 24 -30.03 34.75 12.83
C SER A 24 -29.19 33.72 12.02
N PHE A 25 -29.80 32.82 11.26
CA PHE A 25 -29.08 31.78 10.50
C PHE A 25 -28.95 32.03 8.99
N GLN A 26 -29.19 33.25 8.51
CA GLN A 26 -29.12 33.58 7.07
C GLN A 26 -27.90 34.43 6.64
N SER A 27 -26.82 34.51 7.43
CA SER A 27 -25.64 35.30 7.02
C SER A 27 -24.26 34.67 7.24
N ILE A 28 -24.14 33.35 7.35
CA ILE A 28 -22.83 32.66 7.53
C ILE A 28 -22.56 31.58 6.47
N ALA A 29 -23.32 31.54 5.38
CA ALA A 29 -22.98 30.78 4.17
C ALA A 29 -23.10 31.73 2.97
N PRO A 30 -22.01 32.44 2.63
CA PRO A 30 -20.92 31.86 1.85
C PRO A 30 -19.55 32.40 2.29
N LYS A 31 -18.88 31.75 3.25
CA LYS A 31 -17.49 32.12 3.65
C LYS A 31 -16.53 30.94 3.82
N LEU A 32 -16.96 29.71 3.51
CA LEU A 32 -16.08 28.53 3.57
C LEU A 32 -15.80 27.89 2.19
N ALA A 33 -16.41 28.37 1.11
CA ALA A 33 -16.18 27.87 -0.25
C ALA A 33 -15.09 28.65 -1.04
N ASN A 34 -14.50 29.71 -0.47
CA ASN A 34 -13.56 30.60 -1.17
C ASN A 34 -12.18 30.77 -0.49
N ASN A 35 -11.79 29.86 0.41
CA ASN A 35 -10.46 29.90 1.04
C ASN A 35 -9.55 28.71 0.69
N ILE A 36 -9.81 28.01 -0.42
CA ILE A 36 -8.72 27.42 -1.19
C ILE A 36 -8.41 28.44 -2.30
N ILE A 37 -7.54 29.39 -1.98
CA ILE A 37 -6.89 30.19 -3.01
C ILE A 37 -5.99 29.22 -3.78
N TRP A 38 -6.52 28.59 -4.83
CA TRP A 38 -5.70 28.15 -5.95
C TRP A 38 -5.13 29.43 -6.56
N CYS A 39 -3.98 29.86 -6.06
CA CYS A 39 -3.27 31.01 -6.59
C CYS A 39 -2.75 30.61 -7.97
N PRO A 40 -3.19 31.24 -9.07
CA PRO A 40 -2.69 30.93 -10.41
C PRO A 40 -1.19 31.23 -10.56
N GLN A 41 -0.62 32.00 -9.60
CA GLN A 41 0.81 32.32 -9.51
C GLN A 41 1.64 31.30 -8.70
N LEU A 42 1.01 30.26 -8.10
CA LEU A 42 1.74 29.13 -7.49
C LEU A 42 2.01 27.99 -8.49
N LEU A 43 1.30 27.95 -9.61
CA LEU A 43 1.51 26.96 -10.68
C LEU A 43 2.87 27.09 -11.37
N SER A 44 3.56 28.22 -11.20
CA SER A 44 4.91 28.44 -11.74
C SER A 44 6.06 27.95 -10.84
N ASN A 45 5.78 27.38 -9.66
CA ASN A 45 6.80 26.94 -8.69
C ASN A 45 6.51 25.56 -8.04
N MET A 46 5.84 24.63 -8.73
CA MET A 46 5.82 23.23 -8.26
C MET A 46 7.16 22.56 -8.56
N ASN A 47 7.76 21.92 -7.56
CA ASN A 47 8.97 21.14 -7.82
C ASN A 47 8.63 19.96 -8.73
N ILE A 48 9.60 19.51 -9.52
CA ILE A 48 9.41 18.39 -10.45
C ILE A 48 8.93 17.10 -9.75
N HIS A 49 9.34 16.87 -8.49
CA HIS A 49 8.93 15.72 -7.69
C HIS A 49 7.55 15.86 -7.04
N ASP A 50 6.88 17.01 -7.17
CA ASP A 50 5.51 17.22 -6.70
C ASP A 50 4.48 16.89 -7.79
N LYS A 51 4.90 16.89 -9.06
CA LYS A 51 4.08 16.55 -10.23
C LYS A 51 3.51 15.11 -10.17
N THR A 52 2.33 14.93 -10.74
CA THR A 52 1.67 13.63 -10.99
C THR A 52 2.34 12.88 -12.14
N ILE A 53 2.03 11.60 -12.32
CA ILE A 53 2.52 10.84 -13.49
C ILE A 53 2.07 11.51 -14.78
N ALA A 54 0.81 11.94 -14.87
CA ALA A 54 0.27 12.60 -16.05
C ALA A 54 1.05 13.90 -16.40
N GLU A 55 1.35 14.73 -15.40
CA GLU A 55 2.13 15.96 -15.59
C GLU A 55 3.59 15.68 -15.94
N LEU A 56 4.22 14.66 -15.32
CA LEU A 56 5.58 14.25 -15.65
C LEU A 56 5.68 13.74 -17.09
N ALA A 57 4.72 12.92 -17.52
CA ALA A 57 4.66 12.42 -18.88
C ALA A 57 4.53 13.55 -19.90
N GLN A 58 3.70 14.56 -19.59
CA GLN A 58 3.56 15.74 -20.44
C GLN A 58 4.85 16.58 -20.48
N GLY A 59 5.54 16.75 -19.35
CA GLY A 59 6.83 17.45 -19.27
C GLY A 59 7.93 16.76 -20.10
N LEU A 60 8.01 15.42 -20.03
CA LEU A 60 8.91 14.62 -20.87
C LEU A 60 8.60 14.79 -22.36
N LYS A 61 7.32 14.71 -22.74
CA LYS A 61 6.87 14.91 -24.13
C LYS A 61 7.17 16.32 -24.64
N ASN A 62 7.01 17.33 -23.79
CA ASN A 62 7.31 18.73 -24.09
C ASN A 62 8.81 19.06 -24.06
N LYS A 63 9.66 18.12 -23.65
CA LYS A 63 11.10 18.31 -23.46
C LYS A 63 11.42 19.42 -22.45
N GLU A 64 10.58 19.56 -21.42
CA GLU A 64 10.86 20.43 -20.27
C GLU A 64 12.03 19.88 -19.44
N PHE A 65 12.18 18.55 -19.45
CA PHE A 65 13.29 17.77 -18.92
C PHE A 65 13.32 16.42 -19.66
N SER A 66 14.47 15.75 -19.63
CA SER A 66 14.64 14.36 -20.09
C SER A 66 14.31 13.35 -18.98
N SER A 67 14.13 12.08 -19.37
CA SER A 67 13.99 10.98 -18.42
C SER A 67 15.25 10.79 -17.60
N VAL A 68 16.44 10.99 -18.19
CA VAL A 68 17.71 10.95 -17.45
C VAL A 68 17.76 12.05 -16.38
N GLU A 69 17.42 13.30 -16.71
CA GLU A 69 17.38 14.40 -15.73
C GLU A 69 16.35 14.15 -14.63
N LEU A 70 15.16 13.67 -15.00
CA LEU A 70 14.11 13.31 -14.04
C LEU A 70 14.55 12.19 -13.10
N THR A 71 15.19 11.16 -13.65
CA THR A 71 15.70 10.01 -12.88
C THR A 71 16.80 10.45 -11.93
N GLN A 72 17.78 11.23 -12.42
CA GLN A 72 18.85 11.76 -11.59
C GLN A 72 18.31 12.61 -10.45
N HIS A 73 17.30 13.45 -10.71
CA HIS A 73 16.63 14.25 -9.67
C HIS A 73 16.05 13.37 -8.54
N TYR A 74 15.40 12.25 -8.88
CA TYR A 74 14.88 11.33 -7.85
C TYR A 74 15.99 10.57 -7.12
N LEU A 75 17.03 10.11 -7.83
CA LEU A 75 18.18 9.44 -7.20
C LEU A 75 18.91 10.36 -6.21
N ASP A 76 19.11 11.63 -6.57
CA ASP A 76 19.71 12.64 -5.69
C ASP A 76 18.87 12.84 -4.41
N ARG A 77 17.54 12.86 -4.55
CA ARG A 77 16.62 12.94 -3.41
C ARG A 77 16.66 11.69 -2.53
N ILE A 78 16.73 10.50 -3.13
CA ILE A 78 16.85 9.24 -2.39
C ILE A 78 18.14 9.27 -1.58
N ASN A 79 19.27 9.65 -2.18
CA ASN A 79 20.57 9.70 -1.53
C ASN A 79 20.65 10.75 -0.40
N ALA A 80 19.87 11.83 -0.49
CA ALA A 80 19.78 12.86 0.55
C ALA A 80 18.77 12.55 1.66
N SER A 81 17.95 11.50 1.53
CA SER A 81 16.86 11.18 2.46
C SER A 81 17.33 10.32 3.64
N ASP A 82 16.78 10.58 4.83
CA ASP A 82 16.98 9.78 6.05
C ASP A 82 15.77 8.89 6.42
N LEU A 83 14.80 8.76 5.49
CA LEU A 83 13.52 8.08 5.71
C LEU A 83 13.60 6.54 5.60
N ASN A 84 14.72 6.02 5.11
CA ASN A 84 14.99 4.58 4.93
C ASN A 84 13.98 3.85 4.01
N ALA A 85 13.44 4.55 3.02
CA ALA A 85 12.39 4.03 2.13
C ALA A 85 12.85 2.94 1.15
N PHE A 86 14.15 2.79 0.91
CA PHE A 86 14.73 1.85 -0.05
C PHE A 86 15.71 0.88 0.62
N ILE A 87 15.68 -0.40 0.23
CA ILE A 87 16.66 -1.42 0.62
C ILE A 87 17.81 -1.49 -0.38
N THR A 88 17.50 -1.31 -1.67
CA THR A 88 18.49 -1.39 -2.76
C THR A 88 18.17 -0.29 -3.74
N ILE A 89 19.13 0.60 -3.98
CA ILE A 89 19.04 1.64 -4.99
C ILE A 89 19.72 1.09 -6.25
N THR A 90 19.13 1.32 -7.42
CA THR A 90 19.58 0.74 -8.69
C THR A 90 20.06 1.80 -9.66
N ASP A 91 20.94 2.70 -9.23
CA ASP A 91 21.42 3.88 -9.98
C ASP A 91 21.78 3.56 -11.44
N GLU A 92 22.68 2.60 -11.65
CA GLU A 92 23.18 2.25 -12.99
C GLU A 92 22.06 1.69 -13.89
N ILE A 93 21.17 0.88 -13.33
CA ILE A 93 20.02 0.31 -14.06
C ILE A 93 19.03 1.42 -14.39
N ALA A 94 18.73 2.29 -13.42
CA ALA A 94 17.79 3.38 -13.56
C ALA A 94 18.23 4.36 -14.65
N ILE A 95 19.50 4.79 -14.63
CA ILE A 95 20.04 5.70 -15.64
C ILE A 95 20.04 5.05 -17.03
N LYS A 96 20.37 3.76 -17.14
CA LYS A 96 20.32 3.05 -18.41
C LYS A 96 18.89 2.92 -18.95
N GLN A 97 17.92 2.62 -18.09
CA GLN A 97 16.50 2.58 -18.46
C GLN A 97 16.01 3.96 -18.92
N ALA A 98 16.42 5.03 -18.22
CA ALA A 98 16.08 6.41 -18.56
C ALA A 98 16.63 6.82 -19.94
N GLN A 99 17.88 6.46 -20.26
CA GLN A 99 18.46 6.69 -21.58
C GLN A 99 17.68 6.01 -22.71
N VAL A 100 17.22 4.77 -22.47
CA VAL A 100 16.36 4.05 -23.43
C VAL A 100 15.00 4.72 -23.55
N ALA A 101 14.42 5.17 -22.44
CA ALA A 101 13.15 5.89 -22.45
C ALA A 101 13.26 7.21 -23.24
N ASP A 102 14.34 7.96 -23.09
CA ASP A 102 14.59 9.17 -23.89
C ASP A 102 14.65 8.89 -25.39
N GLN A 103 15.24 7.76 -25.78
CA GLN A 103 15.25 7.32 -27.19
C GLN A 103 13.83 7.02 -27.70
N HIS A 104 13.01 6.33 -26.91
CA HIS A 104 11.62 6.05 -27.27
C HIS A 104 10.75 7.31 -27.33
N ILE A 105 10.96 8.26 -26.41
CA ILE A 105 10.28 9.56 -26.42
C ILE A 105 10.69 10.34 -27.68
N ALA A 106 11.97 10.39 -28.01
CA ALA A 106 12.48 11.05 -29.21
C ALA A 106 11.95 10.43 -30.51
N SER A 107 11.73 9.12 -30.55
CA SER A 107 11.17 8.40 -31.70
C SER A 107 9.63 8.40 -31.76
N SER A 108 8.94 9.08 -30.84
CA SER A 108 7.47 9.08 -30.73
C SER A 108 6.86 7.68 -30.52
N GLN A 109 7.60 6.78 -29.86
CA GLN A 109 7.17 5.44 -29.47
C GLN A 109 6.88 5.32 -27.97
N SER A 110 6.58 6.45 -27.30
CA SER A 110 6.33 6.50 -25.86
C SER A 110 4.85 6.35 -25.49
N THR A 111 4.62 5.84 -24.28
CA THR A 111 3.33 5.86 -23.58
C THR A 111 3.38 6.87 -22.43
N THR A 112 2.27 7.06 -21.71
CA THR A 112 2.21 7.89 -20.50
C THR A 112 3.20 7.44 -19.41
N LEU A 113 3.63 6.18 -19.40
CA LEU A 113 4.54 5.64 -18.39
C LEU A 113 6.02 5.63 -18.82
N THR A 114 6.30 5.90 -20.10
CA THR A 114 7.68 5.85 -20.59
C THR A 114 8.53 6.93 -19.95
N GLY A 115 9.62 6.53 -19.32
CA GLY A 115 10.57 7.41 -18.65
C GLY A 115 10.19 7.86 -17.24
N ILE A 116 9.07 7.37 -16.70
CA ILE A 116 8.60 7.73 -15.36
C ILE A 116 9.34 6.91 -14.28
N PRO A 117 9.97 7.55 -13.27
CA PRO A 117 10.67 6.84 -12.22
C PRO A 117 9.77 6.28 -11.11
N TYR A 118 10.02 5.05 -10.68
CA TYR A 118 9.20 4.38 -9.67
C TYR A 118 10.01 3.57 -8.65
N ALA A 119 9.42 3.35 -7.47
CA ALA A 119 9.93 2.46 -6.45
C ALA A 119 9.21 1.10 -6.47
N HIS A 120 9.94 -0.01 -6.36
CA HIS A 120 9.37 -1.34 -6.47
C HIS A 120 9.48 -2.10 -5.13
N LYS A 121 8.38 -2.51 -4.49
CA LYS A 121 8.47 -3.23 -3.21
C LYS A 121 9.41 -4.44 -3.32
N ASP A 122 10.24 -4.66 -2.31
CA ASP A 122 11.30 -5.68 -2.31
C ASP A 122 10.82 -7.14 -2.24
N ILE A 123 9.54 -7.36 -2.54
CA ILE A 123 8.88 -8.67 -2.61
C ILE A 123 8.78 -9.20 -4.04
N PHE A 124 8.90 -8.32 -5.03
CA PHE A 124 8.82 -8.68 -6.44
C PHE A 124 10.20 -9.07 -6.95
N CYS A 125 10.36 -10.30 -7.44
CA CYS A 125 11.58 -10.70 -8.11
C CYS A 125 11.86 -9.78 -9.31
N THR A 126 13.09 -9.30 -9.41
CA THR A 126 13.56 -8.45 -10.51
C THR A 126 14.90 -9.01 -10.99
N HIS A 127 14.96 -9.45 -12.26
CA HIS A 127 16.10 -10.18 -12.79
C HIS A 127 17.41 -9.41 -12.61
N GLY A 128 18.40 -10.07 -11.98
CA GLY A 128 19.72 -9.48 -11.73
C GLY A 128 19.76 -8.46 -10.58
N VAL A 129 18.66 -8.21 -9.88
CA VAL A 129 18.58 -7.29 -8.75
C VAL A 129 18.33 -8.06 -7.46
N LYS A 130 18.92 -7.60 -6.35
CA LYS A 130 18.65 -8.15 -5.02
C LYS A 130 17.15 -8.09 -4.72
N THR A 131 16.57 -9.19 -4.25
CA THR A 131 15.18 -9.24 -3.78
C THR A 131 15.18 -9.94 -2.42
N SER A 132 15.13 -9.17 -1.33
CA SER A 132 15.36 -9.70 0.02
C SER A 132 14.09 -9.90 0.84
N ALA A 133 12.94 -9.38 0.38
CA ALA A 133 11.71 -9.30 1.16
C ALA A 133 11.94 -8.69 2.57
N ALA A 134 12.87 -7.73 2.66
CA ALA A 134 13.32 -7.11 3.91
C ALA A 134 13.84 -8.10 4.98
N SER A 135 14.35 -9.26 4.58
CA SER A 135 14.80 -10.33 5.48
C SER A 135 16.26 -10.67 5.29
N LYS A 136 16.93 -10.97 6.41
CA LYS A 136 18.27 -11.60 6.41
C LYS A 136 18.26 -12.92 5.64
N MET A 137 17.16 -13.67 5.67
CA MET A 137 16.99 -14.94 4.94
C MET A 137 17.29 -14.81 3.44
N LEU A 138 17.05 -13.64 2.84
CA LEU A 138 17.24 -13.42 1.40
C LEU A 138 18.17 -12.24 1.08
N ASP A 139 18.98 -11.77 2.04
CA ASP A 139 19.87 -10.61 1.84
C ASP A 139 20.91 -10.84 0.73
N ASN A 140 21.28 -12.09 0.47
CA ASN A 140 22.19 -12.47 -0.61
C ASN A 140 21.48 -12.97 -1.88
N PHE A 141 20.15 -12.87 -1.97
CA PHE A 141 19.39 -13.38 -3.10
C PHE A 141 19.31 -12.37 -4.26
N ILE A 142 20.03 -12.67 -5.35
CA ILE A 142 19.87 -11.98 -6.63
C ILE A 142 18.84 -12.76 -7.46
N ALA A 143 17.71 -12.13 -7.79
CA ALA A 143 16.63 -12.85 -8.45
C ALA A 143 17.03 -13.28 -9.87
N PRO A 144 16.89 -14.57 -10.24
CA PRO A 144 17.27 -15.05 -11.57
C PRO A 144 16.18 -14.82 -12.64
N TYR A 145 15.06 -14.19 -12.27
CA TYR A 145 13.93 -13.94 -13.16
C TYR A 145 13.12 -12.71 -12.72
N ASP A 146 12.31 -12.19 -13.63
CA ASP A 146 11.33 -11.15 -13.35
C ASP A 146 10.01 -11.74 -12.87
N ALA A 147 9.43 -11.13 -11.84
CA ALA A 147 7.99 -11.20 -11.61
C ALA A 147 7.22 -10.66 -12.82
N THR A 148 6.00 -11.13 -13.03
CA THR A 148 5.19 -10.65 -14.17
C THR A 148 4.92 -9.15 -14.07
N VAL A 149 4.73 -8.63 -12.85
CA VAL A 149 4.63 -7.18 -12.60
C VAL A 149 5.91 -6.45 -13.03
N SER A 150 7.09 -6.93 -12.61
CA SER A 150 8.39 -6.36 -13.02
C SER A 150 8.54 -6.35 -14.55
N HIS A 151 8.19 -7.46 -15.20
CA HIS A 151 8.26 -7.60 -16.65
C HIS A 151 7.37 -6.59 -17.39
N LYS A 152 6.09 -6.46 -16.98
CA LYS A 152 5.15 -5.50 -17.60
C LYS A 152 5.58 -4.05 -17.40
N LEU A 153 6.11 -3.71 -16.22
CA LEU A 153 6.63 -2.37 -15.94
C LEU A 153 7.86 -2.05 -16.82
N ASN A 154 8.78 -3.00 -16.95
CA ASN A 154 9.94 -2.88 -17.86
C ASN A 154 9.49 -2.68 -19.32
N GLN A 155 8.49 -3.43 -19.79
CA GLN A 155 7.94 -3.29 -21.14
C GLN A 155 7.25 -1.94 -21.38
N SER A 156 6.73 -1.30 -20.33
CA SER A 156 6.09 0.03 -20.41
C SER A 156 7.11 1.18 -20.53
N GLY A 157 8.42 0.86 -20.47
CA GLY A 157 9.50 1.85 -20.54
C GLY A 157 9.67 2.66 -19.26
N LEU A 158 9.22 2.12 -18.12
CA LEU A 158 9.40 2.73 -16.80
C LEU A 158 10.85 2.62 -16.31
N VAL A 159 11.21 3.49 -15.37
CA VAL A 159 12.54 3.54 -14.77
C VAL A 159 12.48 3.12 -13.31
N MET A 160 13.06 1.97 -12.98
CA MET A 160 13.07 1.48 -11.60
C MET A 160 14.21 2.15 -10.82
N LEU A 161 13.86 2.97 -9.83
CA LEU A 161 14.82 3.65 -8.94
C LEU A 161 15.46 2.68 -7.95
N GLY A 162 14.72 1.66 -7.54
CA GLY A 162 15.20 0.66 -6.62
C GLY A 162 14.10 -0.16 -5.95
N LYS A 163 14.53 -0.96 -4.99
CA LYS A 163 13.69 -1.83 -4.16
C LYS A 163 13.25 -1.12 -2.90
N ALA A 164 11.95 -0.86 -2.75
CA ALA A 164 11.37 -0.21 -1.59
C ALA A 164 11.33 -1.14 -0.38
N ASN A 165 11.60 -0.58 0.79
CA ASN A 165 11.59 -1.27 2.08
C ASN A 165 10.18 -1.75 2.47
N MET A 166 10.12 -2.77 3.31
CA MET A 166 8.87 -3.45 3.71
C MET A 166 9.03 -4.12 5.07
N ASP A 167 7.92 -4.53 5.71
CA ASP A 167 8.00 -5.52 6.79
C ASP A 167 8.55 -6.85 6.25
N GLU A 168 9.29 -7.56 7.10
CA GLU A 168 9.92 -8.83 6.74
C GLU A 168 8.89 -9.82 6.18
N PHE A 169 9.11 -10.31 4.96
CA PHE A 169 8.18 -11.19 4.23
C PHE A 169 6.72 -10.70 4.20
N ALA A 170 6.53 -9.39 4.18
CA ALA A 170 5.24 -8.71 4.19
C ALA A 170 4.40 -8.88 5.47
N MET A 171 5.01 -9.34 6.57
CA MET A 171 4.35 -9.63 7.84
C MET A 171 4.52 -8.50 8.84
N GLY A 172 3.61 -7.53 8.79
CA GLY A 172 3.57 -6.42 9.74
C GLY A 172 2.68 -5.30 9.23
N SER A 173 2.49 -4.28 10.08
CA SER A 173 1.65 -3.11 9.79
C SER A 173 2.33 -1.80 10.19
N SER A 174 3.67 -1.80 10.32
CA SER A 174 4.45 -0.63 10.73
C SER A 174 5.79 -0.46 10.00
N ASN A 175 6.26 -1.47 9.26
CA ASN A 175 7.58 -1.52 8.64
C ASN A 175 8.76 -1.56 9.64
N GLU A 176 8.52 -1.80 10.92
CA GLU A 176 9.56 -1.88 11.95
C GLU A 176 10.29 -3.23 11.95
N SER A 177 9.68 -4.28 11.38
CA SER A 177 10.27 -5.62 11.34
C SER A 177 11.35 -5.80 10.28
N SER A 178 11.57 -4.80 9.42
CA SER A 178 12.58 -4.86 8.36
C SER A 178 13.97 -5.13 8.92
N PHE A 179 14.66 -6.12 8.36
CA PHE A 179 16.07 -6.39 8.66
C PHE A 179 16.98 -5.19 8.37
N TYR A 180 16.60 -4.34 7.41
CA TYR A 180 17.35 -3.14 7.00
C TYR A 180 17.00 -1.89 7.81
N GLY A 181 16.25 -2.06 8.90
CA GLY A 181 15.82 -0.98 9.77
C GLY A 181 14.46 -0.40 9.40
N ALA A 182 13.84 0.24 10.38
CA ALA A 182 12.50 0.82 10.26
C ALA A 182 12.46 1.97 9.24
N VAL A 183 11.34 2.08 8.54
CA VAL A 183 11.01 3.23 7.67
C VAL A 183 10.37 4.32 8.53
N LYS A 184 10.69 5.59 8.25
CA LYS A 184 10.10 6.75 8.96
C LYS A 184 8.98 7.38 8.14
N ASN A 185 7.88 7.78 8.79
CA ASN A 185 6.80 8.51 8.12
C ASN A 185 7.24 9.96 7.80
N PRO A 186 7.09 10.45 6.55
CA PRO A 186 7.50 11.80 6.18
C PRO A 186 6.67 12.91 6.84
N TRP A 187 5.47 12.61 7.34
CA TRP A 187 4.63 13.57 8.04
C TRP A 187 5.02 13.77 9.51
N ASP A 188 5.61 12.74 10.13
CA ASP A 188 6.22 12.78 11.47
C ASP A 188 7.19 11.61 11.59
N THR A 189 8.48 11.90 11.66
CA THR A 189 9.54 10.89 11.65
C THR A 189 9.59 10.03 12.92
N ASN A 190 8.80 10.37 13.95
CA ASN A 190 8.59 9.55 15.14
C ASN A 190 7.39 8.59 15.02
N LYS A 191 6.71 8.58 13.87
CA LYS A 191 5.55 7.73 13.59
C LYS A 191 5.86 6.71 12.52
N VAL A 192 5.12 5.60 12.58
CA VAL A 192 5.20 4.54 11.60
C VAL A 192 4.54 4.98 10.28
N PRO A 193 5.06 4.56 9.12
CA PRO A 193 4.43 4.78 7.83
C PRO A 193 3.32 3.77 7.53
N GLY A 194 3.09 2.82 8.44
CA GLY A 194 2.27 1.65 8.18
C GLY A 194 3.07 0.50 7.59
N GLY A 195 2.37 -0.60 7.28
CA GLY A 195 3.00 -1.78 6.72
C GLY A 195 2.00 -2.73 6.04
N SER A 196 2.48 -3.68 5.25
CA SER A 196 3.89 -3.99 5.01
C SER A 196 4.53 -3.24 3.84
N SER A 197 3.81 -2.39 3.11
CA SER A 197 4.37 -1.60 2.00
C SER A 197 4.79 -0.19 2.45
N GLY A 198 5.35 -0.07 3.65
CA GLY A 198 5.71 1.22 4.26
C GLY A 198 6.76 1.98 3.46
N GLY A 199 7.82 1.31 3.01
CA GLY A 199 8.83 1.93 2.14
C GLY A 199 8.24 2.44 0.82
N SER A 200 7.33 1.67 0.20
CA SER A 200 6.61 2.12 -1.02
C SER A 200 5.76 3.37 -0.75
N ALA A 201 5.04 3.42 0.37
CA ALA A 201 4.21 4.58 0.71
C ALA A 201 5.06 5.83 0.98
N VAL A 202 6.15 5.68 1.71
CA VAL A 202 7.09 6.78 2.01
C VAL A 202 7.84 7.24 0.78
N ALA A 203 8.19 6.34 -0.15
CA ALA A 203 8.82 6.72 -1.40
C ALA A 203 7.93 7.67 -2.23
N VAL A 204 6.60 7.53 -2.16
CA VAL A 204 5.66 8.42 -2.84
C VAL A 204 5.40 9.68 -2.01
N ALA A 205 5.04 9.53 -0.73
CA ALA A 205 4.68 10.65 0.14
C ALA A 205 5.85 11.61 0.40
N GLY A 206 7.09 11.09 0.46
CA GLY A 206 8.31 11.90 0.59
C GLY A 206 8.83 12.48 -0.75
N GLY A 207 8.13 12.24 -1.86
CA GLY A 207 8.57 12.67 -3.19
C GLY A 207 9.91 12.06 -3.59
N LEU A 208 10.18 10.80 -3.22
CA LEU A 208 11.39 10.04 -3.58
C LEU A 208 11.17 9.18 -4.82
N SER A 209 9.94 9.08 -5.31
CA SER A 209 9.53 8.40 -6.54
C SER A 209 8.23 9.02 -7.04
N ALA A 210 7.93 8.89 -8.35
CA ALA A 210 6.65 9.38 -8.88
C ALA A 210 5.48 8.50 -8.42
N PHE A 211 5.72 7.19 -8.36
CA PHE A 211 4.82 6.21 -7.76
C PHE A 211 5.61 5.01 -7.24
N ALA A 212 4.92 4.12 -6.54
CA ALA A 212 5.47 2.85 -6.12
C ALA A 212 4.49 1.71 -6.35
N THR A 213 5.02 0.50 -6.44
CA THR A 213 4.20 -0.72 -6.31
C THR A 213 4.27 -1.25 -4.88
N GLY A 214 3.19 -1.85 -4.40
CA GLY A 214 3.14 -2.58 -3.14
C GLY A 214 2.37 -3.89 -3.25
N THR A 215 2.17 -4.54 -2.11
CA THR A 215 1.36 -5.77 -1.99
C THR A 215 0.45 -5.66 -0.79
N ASP A 216 -0.77 -6.17 -0.91
CA ASP A 216 -1.82 -6.13 0.11
C ASP A 216 -2.38 -7.53 0.33
N THR A 217 -2.10 -8.08 1.52
CA THR A 217 -2.63 -9.37 1.98
C THR A 217 -3.78 -9.16 2.97
N GLY A 218 -3.62 -8.20 3.89
CA GLY A 218 -4.61 -7.89 4.93
C GLY A 218 -4.80 -6.39 5.17
N GLY A 219 -4.39 -5.54 4.22
CA GLY A 219 -4.34 -4.08 4.36
C GLY A 219 -3.03 -3.44 3.93
N SER A 220 -2.06 -4.25 3.47
CA SER A 220 -0.66 -3.85 3.33
C SER A 220 -0.35 -2.84 2.21
N ILE A 221 -1.33 -2.41 1.41
CA ILE A 221 -1.26 -1.21 0.53
C ILE A 221 -2.10 -0.08 1.11
N ARG A 222 -3.36 -0.39 1.47
CA ARG A 222 -4.36 0.60 1.89
C ARG A 222 -4.01 1.29 3.21
N GLN A 223 -3.50 0.55 4.19
CA GLN A 223 -3.13 1.10 5.50
C GLN A 223 -1.89 2.01 5.40
N PRO A 224 -0.79 1.62 4.71
CA PRO A 224 0.31 2.56 4.46
C PRO A 224 -0.11 3.80 3.68
N ALA A 225 -0.97 3.63 2.65
CA ALA A 225 -1.48 4.75 1.88
C ALA A 225 -2.26 5.74 2.76
N SER A 226 -3.11 5.24 3.66
CA SER A 226 -3.84 6.07 4.62
C SER A 226 -2.90 6.80 5.60
N LEU A 227 -1.89 6.12 6.15
CA LEU A 227 -0.99 6.70 7.15
C LEU A 227 0.04 7.67 6.54
N CYS A 228 0.32 7.53 5.25
CA CYS A 228 1.19 8.44 4.51
C CYS A 228 0.42 9.46 3.66
N GLY A 229 -0.91 9.52 3.73
CA GLY A 229 -1.71 10.54 3.06
C GLY A 229 -1.64 10.48 1.53
N ILE A 230 -1.60 9.28 0.95
CA ILE A 230 -1.52 9.05 -0.50
C ILE A 230 -2.63 8.10 -0.98
N THR A 231 -2.72 7.88 -2.28
CA THR A 231 -3.66 6.94 -2.89
C THR A 231 -3.03 5.56 -3.01
N GLY A 232 -3.74 4.51 -2.61
CA GLY A 232 -3.30 3.13 -2.80
C GLY A 232 -4.47 2.19 -3.04
N ILE A 233 -4.37 1.35 -4.08
CA ILE A 233 -5.44 0.44 -4.49
C ILE A 233 -4.95 -1.01 -4.47
N LYS A 234 -5.71 -1.87 -3.79
CA LYS A 234 -5.63 -3.32 -3.95
C LYS A 234 -6.69 -3.75 -4.96
N PRO A 235 -6.34 -4.25 -6.15
CA PRO A 235 -7.32 -4.71 -7.12
C PRO A 235 -8.00 -6.02 -6.66
N THR A 236 -8.96 -6.47 -7.46
CA THR A 236 -9.58 -7.79 -7.30
C THR A 236 -8.51 -8.89 -7.31
N TYR A 237 -8.68 -9.91 -6.47
CA TYR A 237 -7.80 -11.09 -6.50
C TYR A 237 -7.81 -11.73 -7.90
N GLY A 238 -6.64 -12.09 -8.43
CA GLY A 238 -6.46 -12.59 -9.80
C GLY A 238 -6.38 -11.52 -10.91
N ARG A 239 -6.64 -10.24 -10.62
CA ARG A 239 -6.53 -9.15 -11.62
C ARG A 239 -5.08 -8.84 -12.02
N VAL A 240 -4.15 -8.91 -11.06
CA VAL A 240 -2.71 -8.78 -11.28
C VAL A 240 -2.09 -10.15 -10.97
N SER A 241 -1.15 -10.58 -11.82
CA SER A 241 -0.43 -11.85 -11.61
C SER A 241 0.42 -11.81 -10.35
N ARG A 242 0.47 -12.95 -9.66
CA ARG A 242 1.30 -13.19 -8.48
C ARG A 242 2.61 -13.91 -8.83
N TYR A 243 2.83 -14.27 -10.11
CA TYR A 243 4.07 -14.93 -10.51
C TYR A 243 5.30 -14.04 -10.22
N GLY A 244 6.25 -14.61 -9.48
CA GLY A 244 7.47 -13.93 -9.02
C GLY A 244 7.29 -12.90 -7.91
N MET A 245 6.09 -12.73 -7.37
CA MET A 245 5.88 -12.11 -6.07
C MET A 245 6.15 -13.16 -5.00
N ILE A 246 7.06 -12.88 -4.05
CA ILE A 246 7.33 -13.80 -2.93
C ILE A 246 6.05 -13.91 -2.08
N ALA A 247 5.47 -15.11 -2.04
CA ALA A 247 4.18 -15.34 -1.40
C ALA A 247 4.26 -15.25 0.13
N TYR A 248 3.32 -14.50 0.71
CA TYR A 248 2.98 -14.57 2.13
C TYR A 248 1.76 -15.49 2.32
N ALA A 249 0.57 -15.06 1.89
CA ALA A 249 -0.65 -15.86 1.90
C ALA A 249 -1.26 -15.88 0.50
N SER A 250 -1.06 -17.00 -0.20
CA SER A 250 -1.39 -17.20 -1.60
C SER A 250 -2.86 -16.91 -1.96
N SER A 251 -3.81 -17.15 -1.07
CA SER A 251 -5.24 -16.88 -1.32
C SER A 251 -5.64 -15.41 -1.11
N LEU A 252 -4.74 -14.58 -0.58
CA LEU A 252 -5.03 -13.21 -0.16
C LEU A 252 -4.13 -12.17 -0.85
N ASP A 253 -2.88 -12.54 -1.11
CA ASP A 253 -1.87 -11.64 -1.67
C ASP A 253 -2.33 -11.03 -2.99
N GLN A 254 -2.24 -9.71 -3.08
CA GLN A 254 -2.41 -9.03 -4.37
C GLN A 254 -1.51 -7.81 -4.50
N ALA A 255 -0.93 -7.64 -5.68
CA ALA A 255 -0.12 -6.47 -6.03
C ALA A 255 -1.00 -5.27 -6.40
N GLY A 256 -0.52 -4.06 -6.13
CA GLY A 256 -1.21 -2.83 -6.52
C GLY A 256 -0.32 -1.58 -6.42
N PRO A 257 -0.73 -0.47 -7.03
CA PRO A 257 0.02 0.78 -7.00
C PRO A 257 -0.25 1.60 -5.72
N LEU A 258 0.75 2.40 -5.36
CA LEU A 258 0.69 3.53 -4.44
C LEU A 258 1.12 4.78 -5.22
N THR A 259 0.29 5.82 -5.22
CA THR A 259 0.41 7.00 -6.08
C THR A 259 -0.09 8.24 -5.35
N LYS A 260 0.16 9.44 -5.90
CA LYS A 260 -0.37 10.68 -5.33
C LYS A 260 -1.87 10.84 -5.58
N THR A 261 -2.34 10.44 -6.76
CA THR A 261 -3.73 10.63 -7.19
C THR A 261 -4.40 9.32 -7.59
N ALA A 262 -5.74 9.33 -7.70
CA ALA A 262 -6.52 8.21 -8.23
C ALA A 262 -6.27 7.99 -9.74
N GLU A 263 -6.05 9.06 -10.50
CA GLU A 263 -5.70 8.99 -11.92
C GLU A 263 -4.37 8.26 -12.13
N ASP A 264 -3.33 8.61 -11.35
CA ASP A 264 -2.04 7.93 -11.42
C ASP A 264 -2.18 6.43 -11.05
N SER A 265 -3.02 6.11 -10.06
CA SER A 265 -3.34 4.72 -9.71
C SER A 265 -3.98 3.97 -10.87
N ALA A 266 -4.91 4.59 -11.60
CA ALA A 266 -5.55 3.99 -12.77
C ALA A 266 -4.55 3.76 -13.92
N ILE A 267 -3.68 4.74 -14.21
CA ILE A 267 -2.63 4.63 -15.23
C ILE A 267 -1.69 3.46 -14.92
N VAL A 268 -1.21 3.35 -13.67
CA VAL A 268 -0.29 2.27 -13.28
C VAL A 268 -1.02 0.92 -13.26
N LEU A 269 -2.28 0.87 -12.80
CA LEU A 269 -3.05 -0.36 -12.77
C LEU A 269 -3.29 -0.93 -14.17
N ASN A 270 -3.53 -0.09 -15.17
CA ASN A 270 -3.61 -0.51 -16.59
C ASN A 270 -2.35 -1.25 -17.03
N ALA A 271 -1.17 -0.83 -16.59
CA ALA A 271 0.10 -1.43 -17.00
C ALA A 271 0.38 -2.79 -16.34
N ILE A 272 -0.06 -3.01 -15.11
CA ILE A 272 0.27 -4.24 -14.36
C ILE A 272 -0.85 -5.30 -14.41
N ALA A 273 -2.10 -4.89 -14.64
CA ALA A 273 -3.25 -5.77 -14.70
C ALA A 273 -3.23 -6.68 -15.95
N GLY A 274 -4.00 -7.77 -15.87
CA GLY A 274 -4.25 -8.68 -16.98
C GLY A 274 -3.71 -10.09 -16.74
N PHE A 275 -4.26 -11.02 -17.53
CA PHE A 275 -3.98 -12.45 -17.44
C PHE A 275 -2.49 -12.78 -17.58
N ASP A 276 -2.07 -13.85 -16.91
CA ASP A 276 -0.74 -14.42 -17.00
C ASP A 276 -0.82 -15.95 -16.93
N GLU A 277 -0.38 -16.62 -17.98
CA GLU A 277 -0.34 -18.08 -18.07
C GLU A 277 0.54 -18.75 -17.01
N LYS A 278 1.47 -18.01 -16.41
CA LYS A 278 2.38 -18.51 -15.36
C LYS A 278 1.74 -18.49 -13.97
N ASP A 279 0.57 -17.89 -13.82
CA ASP A 279 -0.19 -17.84 -12.57
C ASP A 279 -1.57 -18.46 -12.76
N SER A 280 -1.75 -19.69 -12.28
CA SER A 280 -3.03 -20.42 -12.35
C SER A 280 -4.18 -19.76 -11.60
N THR A 281 -3.93 -18.72 -10.80
CA THR A 281 -4.96 -17.92 -10.12
C THR A 281 -5.24 -16.59 -10.79
N SER A 282 -4.47 -16.25 -11.83
CA SER A 282 -4.75 -15.11 -12.68
C SER A 282 -6.04 -15.36 -13.45
N VAL A 283 -6.97 -14.42 -13.38
CA VAL A 283 -8.28 -14.57 -14.00
C VAL A 283 -8.18 -14.06 -15.44
N ASP A 284 -8.52 -14.93 -16.39
CA ASP A 284 -8.62 -14.58 -17.81
C ASP A 284 -9.89 -13.75 -18.04
N THR A 285 -9.77 -12.46 -17.81
CA THR A 285 -10.82 -11.46 -18.05
C THR A 285 -10.18 -10.20 -18.57
N GLU A 286 -10.77 -9.64 -19.60
CA GLU A 286 -10.33 -8.39 -20.21
C GLU A 286 -10.10 -7.30 -19.14
N VAL A 287 -9.03 -6.54 -19.33
CA VAL A 287 -8.68 -5.42 -18.46
C VAL A 287 -9.39 -4.19 -19.03
N PRO A 288 -10.40 -3.64 -18.34
CA PRO A 288 -10.95 -2.36 -18.77
C PRO A 288 -9.88 -1.29 -18.62
N ASP A 289 -9.92 -0.27 -19.47
CA ASP A 289 -9.08 0.90 -19.29
C ASP A 289 -9.61 1.72 -18.12
N TYR A 290 -8.89 1.67 -17.00
CA TYR A 290 -9.28 2.32 -15.75
C TYR A 290 -9.26 3.85 -15.82
N THR A 291 -8.72 4.44 -16.90
CA THR A 291 -8.63 5.90 -17.06
C THR A 291 -9.85 6.52 -17.74
N GLN A 292 -10.69 5.73 -18.42
CA GLN A 292 -11.75 6.26 -19.30
C GLN A 292 -12.81 7.08 -18.57
N ASN A 293 -13.19 6.68 -17.36
CA ASN A 293 -14.39 7.19 -16.67
C ASN A 293 -14.04 7.93 -15.37
N LEU A 294 -12.81 8.42 -15.21
CA LEU A 294 -12.34 9.01 -13.94
C LEU A 294 -13.10 10.28 -13.52
N ASN A 295 -13.61 11.03 -14.50
CA ASN A 295 -14.31 12.30 -14.28
C ASN A 295 -15.83 12.19 -14.42
N ASP A 296 -16.35 10.97 -14.54
CA ASP A 296 -17.79 10.76 -14.66
C ASP A 296 -18.50 11.21 -13.37
N SER A 297 -19.72 11.72 -13.54
CA SER A 297 -20.56 12.10 -12.41
C SER A 297 -20.91 10.87 -11.58
N ILE A 298 -20.80 11.01 -10.25
CA ILE A 298 -21.25 10.00 -9.30
C ILE A 298 -22.71 10.21 -8.86
N GLN A 299 -23.46 11.06 -9.57
CA GLN A 299 -24.87 11.30 -9.29
C GLN A 299 -25.66 9.98 -9.33
N GLY A 300 -26.33 9.65 -8.21
CA GLY A 300 -27.09 8.41 -8.07
C GLY A 300 -26.27 7.17 -7.70
N LEU A 301 -24.93 7.28 -7.59
CA LEU A 301 -24.09 6.19 -7.10
C LEU A 301 -24.48 5.82 -5.68
N THR A 302 -24.76 4.53 -5.41
CA THR A 302 -25.10 4.09 -4.06
C THR A 302 -23.84 3.69 -3.28
N ILE A 303 -23.61 4.34 -2.14
CA ILE A 303 -22.51 4.04 -1.21
C ILE A 303 -23.09 3.34 0.02
N GLY A 304 -22.66 2.10 0.28
CA GLY A 304 -23.00 1.39 1.51
C GLY A 304 -22.07 1.81 2.65
N LEU A 305 -22.64 2.20 3.79
CA LEU A 305 -21.92 2.57 5.01
C LEU A 305 -22.13 1.49 6.09
N PRO A 306 -21.19 0.55 6.29
CA PRO A 306 -21.33 -0.47 7.32
C PRO A 306 -21.30 0.14 8.71
N LYS A 307 -22.36 -0.06 9.50
CA LYS A 307 -22.42 0.42 10.89
C LYS A 307 -21.31 -0.18 11.76
N GLU A 308 -20.87 -1.41 11.46
CA GLU A 308 -19.81 -2.10 12.19
C GLU A 308 -18.43 -1.43 12.02
N PHE A 309 -18.25 -0.52 11.05
CA PHE A 309 -17.00 0.24 10.90
C PHE A 309 -16.89 1.44 11.84
N PHE A 310 -17.99 1.84 12.50
CA PHE A 310 -18.01 2.85 13.56
C PHE A 310 -18.14 2.21 14.95
N ALA A 311 -17.51 1.05 15.11
CA ALA A 311 -17.52 0.29 16.36
C ALA A 311 -16.60 0.89 17.42
N GLU A 312 -16.70 0.33 18.63
CA GLU A 312 -15.81 0.63 19.74
C GLU A 312 -14.34 0.44 19.34
N GLY A 313 -13.52 1.47 19.55
CA GLY A 313 -12.09 1.50 19.19
C GLY A 313 -11.74 2.39 17.99
N LEU A 314 -12.72 2.90 17.24
CA LEU A 314 -12.46 3.95 16.24
C LEU A 314 -12.19 5.29 16.93
N ASP A 315 -11.10 5.96 16.53
CA ASP A 315 -10.78 7.30 17.01
C ASP A 315 -11.79 8.35 16.49
N ASP A 316 -12.21 9.27 17.37
CA ASP A 316 -13.19 10.32 17.06
C ASP A 316 -12.74 11.23 15.91
N GLY A 317 -11.45 11.50 15.78
CA GLY A 317 -10.88 12.29 14.70
C GLY A 317 -11.04 11.59 13.35
N VAL A 318 -10.76 10.28 13.32
CA VAL A 318 -10.96 9.45 12.12
C VAL A 318 -12.44 9.35 11.76
N ALA A 319 -13.32 9.11 12.74
CA ALA A 319 -14.76 9.06 12.53
C ALA A 319 -15.28 10.38 11.92
N LYS A 320 -14.85 11.53 12.44
CA LYS A 320 -15.21 12.85 11.91
C LYS A 320 -14.71 13.05 10.47
N ALA A 321 -13.48 12.63 10.16
CA ALA A 321 -12.93 12.73 8.81
C ALA A 321 -13.72 11.89 7.80
N ILE A 322 -14.08 10.65 8.15
CA ILE A 322 -14.92 9.78 7.32
C ILE A 322 -16.29 10.42 7.09
N MET A 323 -16.94 10.92 8.15
CA MET A 323 -18.25 11.57 8.03
C MET A 323 -18.20 12.87 7.22
N ALA A 324 -17.08 13.61 7.24
CA ALA A 324 -16.89 14.76 6.36
C ALA A 324 -16.80 14.31 4.89
N ALA A 325 -16.01 13.28 4.59
CA ALA A 325 -15.91 12.74 3.24
C ALA A 325 -17.26 12.21 2.71
N ILE A 326 -18.06 11.56 3.56
CA ILE A 326 -19.42 11.11 3.22
C ILE A 326 -20.31 12.27 2.79
N LYS A 327 -20.27 13.40 3.51
CA LYS A 327 -21.04 14.60 3.16
C LYS A 327 -20.62 15.19 1.81
N GLU A 328 -19.33 15.16 1.49
CA GLU A 328 -18.85 15.57 0.17
C GLU A 328 -19.40 14.65 -0.93
N PHE A 329 -19.42 13.33 -0.72
CA PHE A 329 -20.03 12.40 -1.66
C PHE A 329 -21.54 12.64 -1.85
N GLU A 330 -22.27 12.92 -0.77
CA GLU A 330 -23.70 13.29 -0.85
C GLU A 330 -23.90 14.60 -1.62
N ALA A 331 -23.05 15.61 -1.38
CA ALA A 331 -23.10 16.89 -2.09
C ALA A 331 -22.82 16.74 -3.60
N LEU A 332 -22.00 15.76 -3.98
CA LEU A 332 -21.73 15.37 -5.38
C LEU A 332 -22.85 14.51 -5.99
N GLY A 333 -23.89 14.17 -5.23
CA GLY A 333 -25.08 13.48 -5.71
C GLY A 333 -25.11 11.97 -5.44
N ALA A 334 -24.17 11.43 -4.67
CA ALA A 334 -24.21 10.03 -4.26
C ALA A 334 -25.34 9.77 -3.24
N VAL A 335 -25.84 8.54 -3.21
CA VAL A 335 -26.87 8.08 -2.26
C VAL A 335 -26.20 7.20 -1.22
N VAL A 336 -26.10 7.68 0.02
CA VAL A 336 -25.49 6.93 1.12
C VAL A 336 -26.56 6.11 1.84
N LYS A 337 -26.28 4.82 2.04
CA LYS A 337 -27.17 3.90 2.76
C LYS A 337 -26.40 3.19 3.85
N GLU A 338 -26.91 3.26 5.08
CA GLU A 338 -26.41 2.39 6.14
C GLU A 338 -26.68 0.92 5.78
N ILE A 339 -25.67 0.08 5.96
CA ILE A 339 -25.76 -1.37 5.78
C ILE A 339 -25.17 -2.09 7.00
N SER A 340 -25.39 -3.41 7.07
CA SER A 340 -24.85 -4.25 8.14
C SER A 340 -23.99 -5.37 7.56
N LEU A 341 -22.78 -5.50 8.11
CA LEU A 341 -21.83 -6.58 7.86
C LEU A 341 -21.55 -7.29 9.21
N PRO A 342 -22.49 -8.12 9.72
CA PRO A 342 -22.43 -8.66 11.07
C PRO A 342 -21.20 -9.56 11.31
N ASN A 343 -20.66 -10.15 10.24
CA ASN A 343 -19.49 -11.04 10.31
C ASN A 343 -18.15 -10.30 10.21
N SER A 344 -18.15 -8.97 10.03
CA SER A 344 -16.92 -8.16 9.92
C SER A 344 -16.00 -8.28 11.15
N LYS A 345 -16.58 -8.44 12.34
CA LYS A 345 -15.84 -8.68 13.60
C LYS A 345 -14.97 -9.94 13.57
N TYR A 346 -15.29 -10.91 12.71
CA TYR A 346 -14.51 -12.13 12.56
C TYR A 346 -13.38 -12.00 11.52
N ALA A 347 -13.31 -10.91 10.75
CA ALA A 347 -12.34 -10.76 9.68
C ALA A 347 -10.88 -10.82 10.19
N ILE A 348 -10.58 -10.14 11.29
CA ILE A 348 -9.24 -10.14 11.89
C ILE A 348 -8.85 -11.56 12.39
N PRO A 349 -9.60 -12.23 13.27
CA PRO A 349 -9.22 -13.57 13.71
C PRO A 349 -9.17 -14.58 12.57
N THR A 350 -10.09 -14.53 11.59
CA THR A 350 -10.03 -15.38 10.39
C THR A 350 -8.74 -15.15 9.61
N TYR A 351 -8.37 -13.90 9.35
CA TYR A 351 -7.12 -13.54 8.68
C TYR A 351 -5.89 -14.07 9.43
N TYR A 352 -5.84 -13.91 10.76
CA TYR A 352 -4.75 -14.38 11.61
C TYR A 352 -4.70 -15.90 11.81
N ILE A 353 -5.62 -16.66 11.20
CA ILE A 353 -5.49 -18.11 11.03
C ILE A 353 -5.09 -18.45 9.60
N VAL A 354 -5.84 -17.96 8.60
CA VAL A 354 -5.62 -18.29 7.19
C VAL A 354 -4.21 -17.88 6.74
N ALA A 355 -3.82 -16.62 6.98
CA ALA A 355 -2.55 -16.11 6.47
C ALA A 355 -1.33 -16.79 7.13
N PRO A 356 -1.28 -17.00 8.46
CA PRO A 356 -0.21 -17.80 9.07
C PRO A 356 -0.15 -19.25 8.59
N CYS A 357 -1.29 -19.93 8.39
CA CYS A 357 -1.32 -21.30 7.86
C CYS A 357 -0.70 -21.40 6.46
N GLU A 358 -1.08 -20.50 5.56
CA GLU A 358 -0.50 -20.48 4.22
C GLU A 358 0.98 -20.12 4.25
N CYS A 359 1.35 -19.13 5.07
CA CYS A 359 2.74 -18.73 5.28
C CYS A 359 3.64 -19.87 5.79
N SER A 360 3.18 -20.66 6.76
CA SER A 360 3.99 -21.77 7.31
C SER A 360 4.34 -22.80 6.23
N SER A 361 3.46 -22.99 5.24
CA SER A 361 3.73 -23.80 4.05
C SER A 361 4.59 -23.05 3.02
N ASN A 362 4.21 -21.82 2.64
CA ASN A 362 4.87 -21.04 1.60
C ASN A 362 6.36 -20.81 1.88
N LEU A 363 6.70 -20.49 3.14
CA LEU A 363 8.06 -20.21 3.59
C LEU A 363 8.85 -21.47 4.00
N SER A 364 8.27 -22.67 3.91
CA SER A 364 9.00 -23.92 4.16
C SER A 364 10.16 -24.12 3.18
N ARG A 365 10.07 -23.55 1.97
CA ARG A 365 11.12 -23.57 0.94
C ARG A 365 12.40 -22.81 1.30
N MET A 366 12.34 -21.96 2.34
CA MET A 366 13.46 -21.15 2.82
C MET A 366 14.27 -21.99 3.79
N ASP A 367 15.24 -22.72 3.24
CA ASP A 367 16.02 -23.74 3.93
C ASP A 367 17.54 -23.52 3.86
N GLY A 368 18.00 -22.52 3.09
CA GLY A 368 19.42 -22.29 2.84
C GLY A 368 20.06 -23.36 1.93
N VAL A 369 19.31 -24.30 1.37
CA VAL A 369 19.86 -25.38 0.53
C VAL A 369 20.13 -24.89 -0.89
N ARG A 370 19.17 -24.21 -1.51
CA ARG A 370 19.27 -23.78 -2.91
C ARG A 370 19.65 -22.30 -3.07
N PHE A 371 19.22 -21.46 -2.13
CA PHE A 371 19.41 -20.02 -2.15
C PHE A 371 19.17 -19.45 -0.73
N GLY A 372 19.51 -18.17 -0.54
CA GLY A 372 19.29 -17.45 0.71
C GLY A 372 20.36 -17.71 1.78
N HIS A 373 20.01 -17.41 3.03
CA HIS A 373 20.86 -17.61 4.21
C HIS A 373 21.06 -19.09 4.50
N ARG A 374 22.32 -19.49 4.68
CA ARG A 374 22.73 -20.81 5.15
C ARG A 374 23.58 -20.62 6.39
N CYS A 375 23.26 -21.34 7.46
CA CYS A 375 24.08 -21.34 8.67
C CYS A 375 25.48 -21.90 8.38
N THR A 376 26.49 -21.41 9.10
CA THR A 376 27.86 -21.89 8.97
C THR A 376 28.03 -23.27 9.62
N ASP A 377 28.80 -24.15 8.97
CA ASP A 377 29.23 -25.46 9.48
C ASP A 377 28.13 -26.30 10.15
N PRO A 378 27.06 -26.70 9.42
CA PRO A 378 26.01 -27.55 9.97
C PRO A 378 26.53 -28.93 10.40
N THR A 379 26.17 -29.38 11.59
CA THR A 379 26.60 -30.70 12.10
C THR A 379 25.92 -31.85 11.36
N ASP A 380 24.67 -31.63 10.94
CA ASP A 380 23.85 -32.54 10.17
C ASP A 380 22.76 -31.76 9.41
N LEU A 381 21.84 -32.48 8.78
CA LEU A 381 20.77 -31.89 7.98
C LEU A 381 19.70 -31.21 8.85
N GLU A 382 19.42 -31.72 10.05
CA GLU A 382 18.43 -31.11 10.94
C GLU A 382 18.96 -29.77 11.47
N ASP A 383 20.21 -29.75 11.91
CA ASP A 383 20.92 -28.54 12.34
C ASP A 383 20.95 -27.49 11.21
N LEU A 384 21.25 -27.89 9.97
CA LEU A 384 21.21 -27.01 8.80
C LEU A 384 19.86 -26.28 8.68
N TYR A 385 18.75 -27.04 8.71
CA TYR A 385 17.41 -26.45 8.56
C TYR A 385 17.04 -25.56 9.75
N LEU A 386 17.25 -26.06 10.98
CA LEU A 386 16.85 -25.35 12.19
C LEU A 386 17.63 -24.05 12.35
N ARG A 387 18.97 -24.09 12.24
CA ARG A 387 19.79 -22.89 12.41
C ARG A 387 19.64 -21.90 11.27
N SER A 388 19.64 -22.35 10.00
CA SER A 388 19.45 -21.40 8.87
C SER A 388 18.15 -20.63 9.00
N ARG A 389 17.05 -21.31 9.38
CA ARG A 389 15.75 -20.67 9.58
C ARG A 389 15.72 -19.78 10.82
N THR A 390 16.30 -20.25 11.93
CA THR A 390 16.33 -19.50 13.20
C THR A 390 17.18 -18.23 13.11
N GLU A 391 18.32 -18.31 12.41
CA GLU A 391 19.25 -17.20 12.20
C GLU A 391 18.79 -16.23 11.12
N GLY A 392 17.99 -16.70 10.15
CA GLY A 392 17.59 -15.94 8.96
C GLY A 392 16.25 -15.21 9.10
N PHE A 393 15.29 -15.76 9.86
CA PHE A 393 13.99 -15.12 10.07
C PHE A 393 13.93 -14.30 11.36
N GLY A 394 13.29 -13.14 11.29
CA GLY A 394 12.92 -12.33 12.45
C GLY A 394 11.79 -12.93 13.28
N GLU A 395 11.53 -12.30 14.42
CA GLU A 395 10.61 -12.83 15.45
C GLU A 395 9.15 -12.92 14.96
N GLU A 396 8.66 -11.94 14.21
CA GLU A 396 7.28 -11.94 13.73
C GLU A 396 7.05 -13.04 12.69
N VAL A 397 8.00 -13.25 11.77
CA VAL A 397 7.92 -14.33 10.77
C VAL A 397 7.93 -15.69 11.46
N LYS A 398 8.84 -15.91 12.43
CA LYS A 398 8.87 -17.15 13.22
C LYS A 398 7.55 -17.36 13.97
N ARG A 399 6.99 -16.32 14.60
CA ARG A 399 5.70 -16.38 15.30
C ARG A 399 4.57 -16.83 14.38
N ARG A 400 4.46 -16.27 13.17
CA ARG A 400 3.43 -16.67 12.21
C ARG A 400 3.63 -18.10 11.68
N ILE A 401 4.87 -18.51 11.43
CA ILE A 401 5.16 -19.90 11.04
C ILE A 401 4.72 -20.87 12.16
N MET A 402 5.00 -20.56 13.43
CA MET A 402 4.60 -21.40 14.56
C MET A 402 3.07 -21.49 14.70
N ILE A 403 2.35 -20.37 14.60
CA ILE A 403 0.88 -20.33 14.64
C ILE A 403 0.29 -21.14 13.49
N GLY A 404 0.78 -20.94 12.27
CA GLY A 404 0.30 -21.64 11.08
C GLY A 404 0.53 -23.16 11.15
N THR A 405 1.72 -23.57 11.58
CA THR A 405 2.06 -24.99 11.75
C THR A 405 1.17 -25.64 12.80
N TYR A 406 0.89 -24.95 13.91
CA TYR A 406 -0.05 -25.43 14.92
C TYR A 406 -1.47 -25.57 14.37
N ALA A 407 -2.00 -24.52 13.72
CA ALA A 407 -3.36 -24.50 13.19
C ALA A 407 -3.59 -25.51 12.06
N LEU A 408 -2.54 -25.94 11.35
CA LEU A 408 -2.58 -27.00 10.34
C LEU A 408 -2.31 -28.40 10.89
N SER A 409 -1.89 -28.53 12.16
CA SER A 409 -1.52 -29.82 12.73
C SER A 409 -2.73 -30.75 12.91
N ALA A 410 -2.46 -32.06 12.85
CA ALA A 410 -3.48 -33.09 13.05
C ALA A 410 -4.19 -32.91 14.40
N GLY A 411 -5.53 -32.92 14.39
CA GLY A 411 -6.37 -32.66 15.57
C GLY A 411 -6.80 -31.20 15.74
N TYR A 412 -6.09 -30.24 15.13
CA TYR A 412 -6.41 -28.80 15.21
C TYR A 412 -6.89 -28.21 13.87
N TYR A 413 -6.58 -28.86 12.75
CA TYR A 413 -6.96 -28.43 11.40
C TYR A 413 -8.43 -28.03 11.26
N ASP A 414 -9.35 -28.90 11.68
CA ASP A 414 -10.80 -28.65 11.52
C ASP A 414 -11.28 -27.48 12.38
N ALA A 415 -10.74 -27.38 13.61
CA ALA A 415 -11.14 -26.37 14.59
C ALA A 415 -10.62 -24.97 14.27
N TYR A 416 -9.48 -24.87 13.57
CA TYR A 416 -8.85 -23.59 13.23
C TYR A 416 -8.93 -23.30 11.73
N TYR A 417 -8.16 -23.99 10.89
CA TYR A 417 -8.03 -23.62 9.49
C TYR A 417 -9.32 -23.82 8.68
N LEU A 418 -9.95 -24.99 8.79
CA LEU A 418 -11.23 -25.25 8.10
C LEU A 418 -12.33 -24.31 8.60
N LYS A 419 -12.38 -24.05 9.91
CA LYS A 419 -13.33 -23.10 10.51
C LYS A 419 -13.08 -21.67 10.01
N ALA A 420 -11.82 -21.25 9.85
CA ALA A 420 -11.50 -19.92 9.34
C ALA A 420 -11.86 -19.76 7.85
N GLN A 421 -11.81 -20.83 7.06
CA GLN A 421 -12.28 -20.84 5.66
C GLN A 421 -13.81 -20.83 5.54
N LYS A 422 -14.51 -21.26 6.59
CA LYS A 422 -15.97 -21.25 6.70
C LYS A 422 -16.37 -20.51 7.97
N PRO A 423 -16.18 -19.18 8.03
CA PRO A 423 -16.69 -18.41 9.16
C PRO A 423 -18.22 -18.49 9.09
N ASP A 424 -18.78 -19.48 9.76
CA ASP A 424 -20.22 -19.68 9.85
C ASP A 424 -20.87 -18.38 10.36
N THR A 425 -21.98 -18.01 9.74
CA THR A 425 -22.98 -17.10 10.31
C THR A 425 -23.42 -17.51 11.70
#